data_AF-A0A8T4P1X3-F1
#
_entry.id   AF-A0A8T4P1X3-F1
#
_cell.length_a   1.000
_cell.length_b   1.000
_cell.length_c   1.000
_cell.angle_alpha   90.00
_cell.angle_beta   90.00
_cell.angle_gamma   90.00
#
_symmetry.space_group_name_H-M   'P 1'
#
loop_
_entity.id
_entity.type
_entity.pdbx_description
1 polymer ?
#
loop_
_entity_poly.entity_id
_entity_poly.type
_entity_poly.pdbx_seq_one_letter_code
_entity_poly.pdbx_strand_id
1 'polypeptide(L)'
;MQKKSERKGMKIDRILLGLIIIMIIAGVIIFKKPAVTGRAVQGSEAIFSENLNMQVNESGTYEWQVKNPGSIKSLKASGSVSANGTARVYIEKNGTRQLIFDSAKQLFDIDIHVLPEYKRVFQGDEVLLELRLFNLRGFGAGNVNVKYYIKDSKENVIAVEEEKIFVETQAKFVRKLVMPLEIKPGTYIAFVEVFTDVIAGSGSDTFEVIGHEAPSYQQLRYYIIGVAAVVAMLIIAILTIYGHGVIKKKKQIAELKEKAPLERGEKLERELKALEDAYKSGFISKESYEKERKRIEERLEVLKK
;
A
#
# COMPACT_ATOMS: atom_id res chain seq x y z
N MET A 1 -57.03 7.08 15.41
CA MET A 1 -56.17 8.04 16.14
C MET A 1 -54.75 7.94 15.60
N GLN A 2 -54.32 8.87 14.74
CA GLN A 2 -52.96 8.93 14.19
C GLN A 2 -52.15 9.99 14.94
N LYS A 3 -51.07 9.55 15.60
CA LYS A 3 -50.17 10.39 16.39
C LYS A 3 -49.18 11.06 15.44
N LYS A 4 -49.41 12.35 15.14
CA LYS A 4 -48.58 13.17 14.26
C LYS A 4 -47.21 13.38 14.92
N SER A 5 -46.19 12.61 14.51
CA SER A 5 -44.84 12.77 15.02
C SER A 5 -44.20 14.01 14.41
N GLU A 6 -44.07 15.08 15.17
CA GLU A 6 -43.26 16.23 14.79
C GLU A 6 -41.79 15.80 14.75
N ARG A 7 -41.28 15.55 13.54
CA ARG A 7 -39.84 15.41 13.31
C ARG A 7 -39.21 16.78 13.48
N LYS A 8 -38.66 17.00 14.67
CA LYS A 8 -37.81 18.15 14.99
C LYS A 8 -36.52 18.02 14.16
N GLY A 9 -36.51 18.61 12.98
CA GLY A 9 -35.34 18.62 12.11
C GLY A 9 -34.17 19.28 12.83
N MET A 10 -33.10 18.53 13.09
CA MET A 10 -31.83 19.09 13.50
C MET A 10 -31.35 19.99 12.36
N LYS A 11 -31.44 21.30 12.55
CA LYS A 11 -30.72 22.26 11.71
C LYS A 11 -29.24 22.09 12.04
N ILE A 12 -28.56 21.26 11.27
CA ILE A 12 -27.10 21.18 11.31
C ILE A 12 -26.60 22.58 10.94
N ASP A 13 -25.84 23.18 11.85
CA ASP A 13 -25.34 24.53 11.70
C ASP A 13 -24.41 24.58 10.47
N ARG A 14 -24.57 25.58 9.61
CA ARG A 14 -23.83 25.66 8.33
C ARG A 14 -22.32 25.67 8.53
N ILE A 15 -21.88 26.14 9.69
CA ILE A 15 -20.49 26.18 10.13
C ILE A 15 -19.92 24.75 10.30
N LEU A 16 -20.71 23.82 10.82
CA LEU A 16 -20.29 22.44 11.06
C LEU A 16 -20.05 21.69 9.74
N LEU A 17 -20.89 21.96 8.72
CA LEU A 17 -20.75 21.38 7.40
C LEU A 17 -19.48 21.85 6.68
N GLY A 18 -19.13 23.14 6.83
CA GLY A 18 -17.91 23.71 6.24
C GLY A 18 -16.63 23.07 6.78
N LEU A 19 -16.58 22.80 8.09
CA LEU A 19 -15.43 22.14 8.72
C LEU A 19 -15.21 20.71 8.22
N ILE A 20 -16.30 19.96 8.00
CA ILE A 20 -16.22 18.59 7.48
C ILE A 20 -15.61 18.57 6.07
N ILE A 21 -16.01 19.51 5.20
CA ILE A 21 -15.52 19.58 3.82
C ILE A 21 -14.03 19.91 3.79
N ILE A 22 -13.56 20.85 4.62
CA ILE A 22 -12.13 21.21 4.69
C ILE A 22 -11.28 20.02 5.14
N MET A 23 -11.76 19.22 6.08
CA MET A 23 -11.05 18.01 6.53
C MET A 23 -10.89 16.97 5.42
N ILE A 24 -11.92 16.77 4.57
CA ILE A 24 -11.85 15.82 3.45
C ILE A 24 -10.79 16.27 2.44
N ILE A 25 -10.74 17.56 2.11
CA ILE A 25 -9.79 18.11 1.12
C ILE A 25 -8.34 17.99 1.63
N ALA A 26 -8.10 18.34 2.90
CA ALA A 26 -6.77 18.22 3.50
C ALA A 26 -6.27 16.77 3.52
N GLY A 27 -7.16 15.81 3.78
CA GLY A 27 -6.84 14.38 3.70
C GLY A 27 -6.34 13.99 2.31
N VAL A 28 -7.06 14.34 1.24
CA VAL A 28 -6.69 13.96 -0.13
C VAL A 28 -5.32 14.47 -0.55
N ILE A 29 -4.95 15.69 -0.14
CA ILE A 29 -3.64 16.29 -0.49
C ILE A 29 -2.50 15.56 0.22
N ILE A 30 -2.68 15.17 1.48
CA ILE A 30 -1.64 14.50 2.27
C ILE A 30 -1.38 13.06 1.77
N PHE A 31 -2.39 12.38 1.23
CA PHE A 31 -2.26 10.97 0.84
C PHE A 31 -1.77 10.72 -0.60
N LYS A 32 -1.68 11.74 -1.48
CA LYS A 32 -1.10 11.57 -2.82
C LYS A 32 0.43 11.73 -2.81
N LYS A 33 1.16 10.61 -2.89
CA LYS A 33 2.63 10.61 -3.07
C LYS A 33 3.01 11.04 -4.50
N PRO A 34 4.05 11.87 -4.69
CA PRO A 34 4.55 12.25 -6.02
C PRO A 34 5.30 11.07 -6.68
N ALA A 35 5.02 10.82 -7.97
CA ALA A 35 5.75 9.84 -8.76
C ALA A 35 7.06 10.45 -9.29
N VAL A 36 8.19 9.82 -9.00
CA VAL A 36 9.51 10.26 -9.48
C VAL A 36 9.77 9.66 -10.86
N THR A 37 9.83 10.50 -11.88
CA THR A 37 10.23 10.11 -13.24
C THR A 37 11.76 10.10 -13.33
N GLY A 38 12.37 8.91 -13.47
CA GLY A 38 13.82 8.74 -13.62
C GLY A 38 14.34 9.20 -14.98
N ARG A 39 15.61 9.62 -15.04
CA ARG A 39 16.34 9.95 -16.27
C ARG A 39 17.03 8.70 -16.83
N ALA A 40 16.78 8.37 -18.09
CA ALA A 40 17.52 7.35 -18.82
C ALA A 40 18.79 7.94 -19.44
N VAL A 41 19.94 7.29 -19.24
CA VAL A 41 21.19 7.60 -19.94
C VAL A 41 21.36 6.59 -21.08
N GLN A 42 21.40 7.08 -22.31
CA GLN A 42 21.56 6.25 -23.51
C GLN A 42 23.05 6.12 -23.84
N GLY A 43 23.63 4.93 -23.62
CA GLY A 43 24.96 4.60 -24.13
C GLY A 43 24.91 4.27 -25.63
N SER A 44 25.96 4.62 -26.37
CA SER A 44 26.10 4.25 -27.79
C SER A 44 26.82 2.91 -27.95
N GLU A 45 26.17 1.94 -28.59
CA GLU A 45 26.76 0.66 -28.98
C GLU A 45 26.85 0.58 -30.50
N ALA A 46 27.96 0.06 -31.03
CA ALA A 46 28.16 -0.14 -32.46
C ALA A 46 28.08 -1.63 -32.82
N ILE A 47 27.32 -1.98 -33.86
CA ILE A 47 27.14 -3.33 -34.35
C ILE A 47 27.87 -3.48 -35.69
N PHE A 48 28.75 -4.48 -35.80
CA PHE A 48 29.45 -4.82 -37.03
C PHE A 48 28.97 -6.16 -37.57
N SER A 49 28.80 -6.27 -38.89
CA SER A 49 28.39 -7.50 -39.56
C SER A 49 29.38 -7.82 -40.68
N GLU A 50 29.89 -9.05 -40.69
CA GLU A 50 30.79 -9.55 -41.72
C GLU A 50 30.20 -10.84 -42.34
N ASN A 51 30.17 -10.90 -43.67
CA ASN A 51 29.79 -12.11 -44.39
C ASN A 51 31.06 -12.79 -44.92
N LEU A 52 31.31 -14.01 -44.47
CA LEU A 52 32.50 -14.78 -44.86
C LEU A 52 32.34 -15.47 -46.21
N ASN A 53 31.10 -15.70 -46.69
CA ASN A 53 30.79 -16.48 -47.89
C ASN A 53 31.59 -17.80 -47.99
N MET A 54 31.93 -18.41 -46.85
CA MET A 54 32.78 -19.58 -46.79
C MET A 54 31.98 -20.84 -47.09
N GLN A 55 32.46 -21.66 -48.04
CA GLN A 55 31.93 -23.01 -48.30
C GLN A 55 33.03 -24.02 -47.99
N VAL A 56 32.72 -24.95 -47.10
CA VAL A 56 33.66 -25.98 -46.62
C VAL A 56 33.16 -27.33 -47.13
N ASN A 57 33.87 -27.89 -48.12
CA ASN A 57 33.50 -29.16 -48.76
C ASN A 57 34.35 -30.34 -48.26
N GLU A 58 35.39 -30.06 -47.47
CA GLU A 58 36.35 -31.04 -46.97
C GLU A 58 36.59 -30.85 -45.47
N SER A 59 37.10 -31.89 -44.81
CA SER A 59 37.45 -31.79 -43.39
C SER A 59 38.68 -30.91 -43.21
N GLY A 60 38.55 -29.83 -42.45
CA GLY A 60 39.63 -28.88 -42.22
C GLY A 60 39.36 -27.94 -41.04
N THR A 61 40.38 -27.20 -40.64
CA THR A 61 40.27 -26.10 -39.66
C THR A 61 40.47 -24.78 -40.40
N TYR A 62 39.54 -23.85 -40.19
CA TYR A 62 39.57 -22.53 -40.82
C TYR A 62 39.69 -21.47 -39.73
N GLU A 63 40.62 -20.54 -39.91
CA GLU A 63 40.83 -19.43 -38.98
C GLU A 63 40.25 -18.15 -39.58
N TRP A 64 39.40 -17.48 -38.82
CA TRP A 64 38.84 -16.18 -39.18
C TRP A 64 39.36 -15.12 -38.20
N GLN A 65 39.98 -14.07 -38.75
CA GLN A 65 40.40 -12.91 -37.98
C GLN A 65 39.41 -11.77 -38.15
N VAL A 66 38.87 -11.28 -37.03
CA VAL A 66 37.87 -10.21 -36.99
C VAL A 66 38.49 -8.89 -37.46
N LYS A 67 37.88 -8.24 -38.46
CA LYS A 67 38.38 -6.98 -39.03
C LYS A 67 38.41 -5.80 -38.05
N ASN A 68 37.54 -5.81 -37.04
CA ASN A 68 37.41 -4.74 -36.05
C ASN A 68 37.71 -5.27 -34.64
N PRO A 69 38.99 -5.29 -34.19
CA PRO A 69 39.43 -5.96 -32.96
C PRO A 69 39.19 -5.12 -31.69
N GLY A 70 38.13 -4.29 -31.66
CA GLY A 70 37.79 -3.49 -30.47
C GLY A 70 37.43 -4.35 -29.25
N SER A 71 36.97 -3.72 -28.16
CA SER A 71 36.41 -4.49 -27.03
C SER A 71 35.10 -5.15 -27.44
N ILE A 72 35.19 -6.36 -27.97
CA ILE A 72 34.04 -7.16 -28.40
C ILE A 72 33.23 -7.53 -27.16
N LYS A 73 32.00 -7.01 -27.07
CA LYS A 73 31.03 -7.40 -26.03
C LYS A 73 30.33 -8.71 -26.38
N SER A 74 30.02 -8.94 -27.65
CA SER A 74 29.32 -10.13 -28.13
C SER A 74 29.77 -10.51 -29.55
N LEU A 75 29.72 -11.81 -29.86
CA LEU A 75 30.00 -12.36 -31.19
C LEU A 75 28.83 -13.27 -31.59
N LYS A 76 28.32 -13.09 -32.80
CA LYS A 76 27.31 -13.98 -33.39
C LYS A 76 27.86 -14.58 -34.68
N ALA A 77 27.86 -15.91 -34.77
CA ALA A 77 28.17 -16.65 -35.98
C ALA A 77 26.94 -17.45 -36.40
N SER A 78 26.70 -17.56 -37.70
CA SER A 78 25.60 -18.33 -38.27
C SER A 78 26.06 -19.06 -39.52
N GLY A 79 25.55 -20.28 -39.72
CA GLY A 79 25.85 -21.11 -40.88
C GLY A 79 24.90 -22.31 -40.94
N SER A 80 25.08 -23.14 -41.96
CA SER A 80 24.36 -24.41 -42.10
C SER A 80 25.34 -25.53 -42.37
N VAL A 81 24.99 -26.74 -41.91
CA VAL A 81 25.78 -27.95 -42.13
C VAL A 81 24.90 -28.93 -42.88
N SER A 82 25.39 -29.47 -44.00
CA SER A 82 24.65 -30.44 -44.81
C SER A 82 24.75 -31.86 -44.22
N ALA A 83 23.91 -32.78 -44.72
CA ALA A 83 23.28 -33.89 -43.99
C ALA A 83 24.15 -34.82 -43.13
N ASN A 84 25.47 -34.86 -43.28
CA ASN A 84 26.36 -35.69 -42.45
C ASN A 84 27.63 -34.97 -41.97
N GLY A 85 27.74 -33.66 -42.18
CA GLY A 85 28.88 -32.88 -41.71
C GLY A 85 28.81 -32.61 -40.21
N THR A 86 29.97 -32.36 -39.61
CA THR A 86 30.06 -31.79 -38.26
C THR A 86 30.83 -30.48 -38.31
N ALA A 87 30.36 -29.47 -37.59
CA ALA A 87 31.03 -28.19 -37.43
C ALA A 87 31.31 -27.97 -35.95
N ARG A 88 32.54 -27.55 -35.66
CA ARG A 88 32.95 -27.07 -34.34
C ARG A 88 33.46 -25.64 -34.47
N VAL A 89 33.01 -24.77 -33.58
CA VAL A 89 33.49 -23.39 -33.51
C VAL A 89 34.27 -23.22 -32.23
N TYR A 90 35.45 -22.62 -32.36
CA TYR A 90 36.33 -22.31 -31.25
C TYR A 90 36.57 -20.81 -31.21
N ILE A 91 36.71 -20.26 -30.01
CA ILE A 91 37.26 -18.92 -29.80
C ILE A 91 38.65 -19.07 -29.17
N GLU A 92 39.61 -18.29 -29.66
CA GLU A 92 40.97 -18.27 -29.13
C GLU A 92 41.25 -16.93 -28.49
N LYS A 93 41.70 -16.94 -27.24
CA LYS A 93 42.07 -15.74 -26.48
C LYS A 93 43.34 -16.02 -25.71
N ASN A 94 44.37 -15.20 -25.94
CA ASN A 94 45.68 -15.33 -25.29
C ASN A 94 46.28 -16.75 -25.42
N GLY A 95 46.19 -17.36 -26.61
CA GLY A 95 46.68 -18.72 -26.87
C GLY A 95 45.85 -19.85 -26.26
N THR A 96 44.72 -19.54 -25.61
CA THR A 96 43.80 -20.56 -25.08
C THR A 96 42.62 -20.71 -26.02
N ARG A 97 42.44 -21.93 -26.57
CA ARG A 97 41.33 -22.29 -27.46
C ARG A 97 40.17 -22.87 -26.66
N GLN A 98 38.99 -22.28 -26.78
CA GLN A 98 37.77 -22.72 -26.10
C GLN A 98 36.70 -23.12 -27.14
N LEU A 99 36.16 -24.34 -27.01
CA LEU A 99 35.04 -24.81 -27.83
C LEU A 99 33.77 -24.06 -27.44
N ILE A 100 33.15 -23.35 -28.38
CA ILE A 100 31.90 -22.58 -28.15
C ILE A 100 30.69 -23.18 -28.88
N PHE A 101 30.91 -24.08 -29.83
CA PHE A 101 29.84 -24.79 -30.55
C PHE A 101 30.34 -26.13 -31.07
N ASP A 102 29.52 -27.18 -30.96
CA ASP A 102 29.75 -28.48 -31.59
C ASP A 102 28.42 -29.00 -32.16
N SER A 103 28.34 -29.13 -33.48
CA SER A 103 27.12 -29.54 -34.15
C SER A 103 26.77 -31.01 -33.95
N ALA A 104 27.68 -31.83 -33.41
CA ALA A 104 27.44 -33.24 -33.10
C ALA A 104 26.82 -33.44 -31.72
N LYS A 105 26.84 -32.42 -30.84
CA LYS A 105 26.27 -32.49 -29.50
C LYS A 105 24.80 -32.05 -29.49
N GLN A 106 24.01 -32.62 -28.58
CA GLN A 106 22.66 -32.17 -28.30
C GLN A 106 22.69 -30.71 -27.83
N LEU A 107 21.76 -29.91 -28.36
CA LEU A 107 21.62 -28.51 -27.99
C LEU A 107 20.32 -28.37 -27.20
N PHE A 108 20.45 -27.84 -25.99
CA PHE A 108 19.33 -27.60 -25.11
C PHE A 108 19.12 -26.10 -24.95
N ASP A 109 17.86 -25.68 -24.90
CA ASP A 109 17.48 -24.31 -24.57
C ASP A 109 16.51 -24.32 -23.40
N ILE A 110 16.51 -23.27 -22.60
CA ILE A 110 15.67 -23.17 -21.42
C ILE A 110 14.99 -21.82 -21.34
N ASP A 111 13.66 -21.87 -21.26
CA ASP A 111 12.82 -20.74 -20.96
C ASP A 111 12.41 -20.81 -19.49
N ILE A 112 12.46 -19.67 -18.80
CA ILE A 112 12.21 -19.55 -17.37
C ILE A 112 11.32 -18.36 -17.10
N HIS A 113 10.32 -18.58 -16.26
CA HIS A 113 9.46 -17.54 -15.74
C HIS A 113 9.29 -17.69 -14.23
N VAL A 114 9.53 -16.62 -13.49
CA VAL A 114 9.05 -16.50 -12.11
C VAL A 114 7.54 -16.33 -12.16
N LEU A 115 6.80 -17.17 -11.44
CA LEU A 115 5.35 -17.08 -11.42
C LEU A 115 4.87 -15.69 -10.93
N PRO A 116 3.78 -15.13 -11.49
CA PRO A 116 3.34 -13.77 -11.19
C PRO A 116 3.16 -13.47 -9.68
N GLU A 117 2.64 -14.45 -8.93
CA GLU A 117 2.43 -14.36 -7.48
C GLU A 117 3.75 -14.29 -6.69
N TYR A 118 4.83 -14.77 -7.30
CA TYR A 118 6.19 -14.83 -6.72
C TYR A 118 7.12 -13.77 -7.29
N LYS A 119 6.60 -12.81 -8.08
CA LYS A 119 7.37 -11.63 -8.51
C LYS A 119 7.75 -10.72 -7.35
N ARG A 120 7.05 -10.84 -6.21
CA ARG A 120 7.32 -10.11 -4.98
C ARG A 120 7.18 -11.07 -3.81
N VAL A 121 8.27 -11.37 -3.12
CA VAL A 121 8.31 -12.35 -2.01
C VAL A 121 8.93 -11.74 -0.76
N PHE A 122 8.54 -12.19 0.44
CA PHE A 122 9.21 -11.72 1.64
C PHE A 122 10.55 -12.42 1.86
N GLN A 123 11.40 -11.82 2.70
CA GLN A 123 12.64 -12.45 3.13
C GLN A 123 12.38 -13.81 3.78
N GLY A 124 13.10 -14.84 3.35
CA GLY A 124 12.92 -16.20 3.85
C GLY A 124 11.81 -17.00 3.18
N ASP A 125 10.97 -16.37 2.36
CA ASP A 125 9.94 -17.08 1.60
C ASP A 125 10.56 -17.89 0.45
N GLU A 126 9.75 -18.70 -0.18
CA GLU A 126 10.10 -19.42 -1.40
C GLU A 126 9.71 -18.66 -2.67
N VAL A 127 10.42 -18.93 -3.76
CA VAL A 127 10.09 -18.47 -5.11
C VAL A 127 9.80 -19.69 -5.97
N LEU A 128 8.69 -19.62 -6.72
CA LEU A 128 8.33 -20.64 -7.71
C LEU A 128 8.70 -20.19 -9.13
N LEU A 129 9.40 -21.07 -9.83
CA LEU A 129 9.85 -20.89 -11.21
C LEU A 129 9.13 -21.90 -12.11
N GLU A 130 8.49 -21.46 -13.19
CA GLU A 130 8.08 -22.32 -14.30
C GLU A 130 9.23 -22.41 -15.30
N LEU A 131 9.64 -23.64 -15.63
CA LEU A 131 10.71 -23.90 -16.59
C LEU A 131 10.20 -24.70 -17.77
N ARG A 132 10.71 -24.38 -18.96
CA ARG A 132 10.50 -25.14 -20.20
C ARG A 132 11.85 -25.39 -20.85
N LEU A 133 12.25 -26.65 -20.84
CA LEU A 133 13.50 -27.12 -21.37
C LEU A 133 13.25 -27.81 -22.70
N PHE A 134 13.97 -27.40 -23.74
CA PHE A 134 13.80 -27.87 -25.11
C PHE A 134 15.07 -28.57 -25.61
N ASN A 135 14.91 -29.73 -26.26
CA ASN A 135 15.95 -30.35 -27.07
C ASN A 135 15.82 -29.83 -28.51
N LEU A 136 16.57 -28.80 -28.86
CA LEU A 136 16.44 -28.10 -30.15
C LEU A 136 16.83 -28.95 -31.36
N ARG A 137 17.54 -30.07 -31.15
CA ARG A 137 17.99 -30.95 -32.22
C ARG A 137 17.00 -32.06 -32.53
N GLY A 138 16.12 -32.41 -31.60
CA GLY A 138 15.04 -33.39 -31.79
C GLY A 138 15.48 -34.84 -32.03
N PHE A 139 16.77 -35.16 -31.90
CA PHE A 139 17.26 -36.54 -31.99
C PHE A 139 17.82 -37.04 -30.65
N GLY A 140 17.26 -38.16 -30.20
CA GLY A 140 17.63 -38.85 -28.97
C GLY A 140 17.13 -38.16 -27.70
N ALA A 141 16.92 -38.96 -26.65
CA ALA A 141 16.71 -38.46 -25.31
C ALA A 141 18.03 -38.39 -24.54
N GLY A 142 18.16 -37.41 -23.65
CA GLY A 142 19.37 -37.15 -22.89
C GLY A 142 19.07 -36.80 -21.45
N ASN A 143 20.02 -37.09 -20.56
CA ASN A 143 20.01 -36.53 -19.21
C ASN A 143 20.86 -35.26 -19.21
N VAL A 144 20.32 -34.19 -18.65
CA VAL A 144 21.04 -32.92 -18.44
C VAL A 144 21.09 -32.59 -16.96
N ASN A 145 22.15 -31.92 -16.52
CA ASN A 145 22.23 -31.34 -15.19
C ASN A 145 21.74 -29.90 -15.26
N VAL A 146 20.84 -29.51 -14.37
CA VAL A 146 20.28 -28.16 -14.31
C VAL A 146 20.70 -27.54 -12.99
N LYS A 147 21.36 -26.38 -13.04
CA LYS A 147 21.72 -25.59 -11.86
C LYS A 147 20.84 -24.36 -11.78
N TYR A 148 20.26 -24.16 -10.62
CA TYR A 148 19.45 -23.01 -10.25
C TYR A 148 20.27 -22.08 -9.40
N TYR A 149 20.28 -20.80 -9.73
CA TYR A 149 20.96 -19.77 -8.97
C TYR A 149 19.96 -18.67 -8.62
N ILE A 150 20.08 -18.16 -7.41
CA ILE A 150 19.53 -16.87 -7.03
C ILE A 150 20.70 -15.91 -6.93
N LYS A 151 20.70 -14.87 -7.77
CA LYS A 151 21.75 -13.85 -7.81
C LYS A 151 21.19 -12.49 -7.41
N ASP A 152 22.00 -11.69 -6.73
CA ASP A 152 21.66 -10.27 -6.51
C ASP A 152 21.91 -9.42 -7.78
N SER A 153 21.61 -8.12 -7.71
CA SER A 153 21.83 -7.18 -8.83
C SER A 153 23.31 -6.93 -9.19
N LYS A 154 24.24 -7.44 -8.38
CA LYS A 154 25.69 -7.43 -8.64
C LYS A 154 26.20 -8.80 -9.08
N GLU A 155 25.30 -9.71 -9.43
CA GLU A 155 25.58 -11.09 -9.84
C GLU A 155 26.21 -11.97 -8.75
N ASN A 156 26.17 -11.55 -7.48
CA ASN A 156 26.62 -12.40 -6.38
C ASN A 156 25.63 -13.54 -6.17
N VAL A 157 26.15 -14.76 -6.08
CA VAL A 157 25.35 -15.97 -5.87
C VAL A 157 24.92 -16.05 -4.40
N ILE A 158 23.60 -16.07 -4.16
CA ILE A 158 22.99 -16.14 -2.84
C ILE A 158 22.61 -17.58 -2.48
N ALA A 159 22.05 -18.31 -3.45
CA ALA A 159 21.64 -19.71 -3.29
C ALA A 159 21.90 -20.48 -4.59
N VAL A 160 22.20 -21.77 -4.46
CA VAL A 160 22.44 -22.70 -5.58
C VAL A 160 21.74 -24.03 -5.29
N GLU A 161 21.03 -24.55 -6.27
CA GLU A 161 20.51 -25.92 -6.28
C GLU A 161 20.89 -26.62 -7.59
N GLU A 162 21.01 -27.94 -7.59
CA GLU A 162 21.33 -28.73 -8.78
C GLU A 162 20.44 -29.97 -8.85
N GLU A 163 19.95 -30.30 -10.04
CA GLU A 163 19.23 -31.55 -10.29
C GLU A 163 19.50 -32.11 -11.68
N LYS A 164 19.18 -33.39 -11.88
CA LYS A 164 19.35 -34.08 -13.16
C LYS A 164 18.00 -34.36 -13.79
N ILE A 165 17.81 -33.93 -15.03
CA ILE A 165 16.54 -33.98 -15.75
C ILE A 165 16.70 -34.78 -17.04
N PHE A 166 15.79 -35.72 -17.27
CA PHE A 166 15.69 -36.44 -18.52
C PHE A 166 14.79 -35.69 -19.50
N VAL A 167 15.29 -35.45 -20.72
CA VAL A 167 14.60 -34.70 -21.75
C VAL A 167 14.69 -35.44 -23.07
N GLU A 168 13.54 -35.74 -23.67
CA GLU A 168 13.46 -36.30 -25.01
C GLU A 168 13.34 -35.18 -26.05
N THR A 169 12.20 -34.48 -26.04
CA THR A 169 11.93 -33.33 -26.93
C THR A 169 11.76 -32.04 -26.13
N GLN A 170 10.94 -32.08 -25.07
CA GLN A 170 10.70 -30.98 -24.16
C GLN A 170 10.36 -31.50 -22.76
N ALA A 171 10.70 -30.71 -21.74
CA ALA A 171 10.27 -30.94 -20.36
C ALA A 171 9.75 -29.63 -19.78
N LYS A 172 8.57 -29.68 -19.15
CA LYS A 172 7.97 -28.55 -18.44
C LYS A 172 7.77 -28.92 -16.97
N PHE A 173 8.30 -28.12 -16.07
CA PHE A 173 8.21 -28.38 -14.63
C PHE A 173 8.29 -27.08 -13.83
N VAL A 174 7.93 -27.16 -12.54
CA VAL A 174 7.98 -26.04 -11.60
C VAL A 174 9.02 -26.36 -10.54
N ARG A 175 9.92 -25.40 -10.27
CA ARG A 175 10.93 -25.53 -9.22
C ARG A 175 10.66 -24.52 -8.11
N LYS A 176 10.79 -24.99 -6.88
CA LYS A 176 10.73 -24.19 -5.66
C LYS A 176 12.14 -23.93 -5.16
N LEU A 177 12.49 -22.66 -4.97
CA LEU A 177 13.75 -22.23 -4.39
C LEU A 177 13.50 -21.49 -3.08
N VAL A 178 14.18 -21.87 -2.01
CA VAL A 178 14.02 -21.26 -0.68
C VAL A 178 15.02 -20.12 -0.51
N MET A 179 14.54 -18.94 -0.12
CA MET A 179 15.40 -17.78 0.12
C MET A 179 16.00 -17.82 1.53
N PRO A 180 17.25 -17.37 1.73
CA PRO A 180 17.79 -17.17 3.07
C PRO A 180 17.02 -16.09 3.84
N LEU A 181 16.82 -16.26 5.15
CA LEU A 181 16.13 -15.28 6.01
C LEU A 181 16.85 -13.92 6.09
N GLU A 182 18.18 -13.92 5.97
CA GLU A 182 19.03 -12.73 6.11
C GLU A 182 19.21 -11.94 4.81
N ILE A 183 18.50 -12.34 3.75
CA ILE A 183 18.63 -11.70 2.45
C ILE A 183 18.12 -10.25 2.49
N LYS A 184 18.84 -9.31 1.87
CA LYS A 184 18.45 -7.89 1.87
C LYS A 184 17.27 -7.66 0.92
N PRO A 185 16.36 -6.72 1.22
CA PRO A 185 15.33 -6.33 0.27
C PRO A 185 15.95 -5.77 -1.02
N GLY A 186 15.37 -6.07 -2.18
CA GLY A 186 15.86 -5.63 -3.48
C GLY A 186 15.46 -6.55 -4.63
N THR A 187 15.95 -6.25 -5.83
CA THR A 187 15.71 -7.06 -7.03
C THR A 187 16.75 -8.15 -7.15
N TYR A 188 16.29 -9.38 -7.40
CA TYR A 188 17.09 -10.58 -7.57
C TYR A 188 16.82 -11.21 -8.94
N ILE A 189 17.77 -12.01 -9.38
CA ILE A 189 17.74 -12.73 -10.65
C ILE A 189 17.66 -14.23 -10.34
N ALA A 190 16.57 -14.87 -10.75
CA ALA A 190 16.50 -16.31 -10.86
C ALA A 190 17.19 -16.70 -12.17
N PHE A 191 18.32 -17.39 -12.08
CA PHE A 191 19.18 -17.73 -13.20
C PHE A 191 19.33 -19.24 -13.27
N VAL A 192 19.17 -19.83 -14.46
CA VAL A 192 19.24 -21.28 -14.63
C VAL A 192 20.20 -21.61 -15.75
N GLU A 193 21.05 -22.60 -15.49
CA GLU A 193 22.00 -23.14 -16.46
C GLU A 193 21.77 -24.63 -16.66
N VAL A 194 21.76 -25.04 -17.93
CA VAL A 194 21.66 -26.43 -18.33
C VAL A 194 23.02 -26.90 -18.82
N PHE A 195 23.49 -28.02 -18.26
CA PHE A 195 24.78 -28.61 -18.55
C PHE A 195 24.63 -30.02 -19.09
N THR A 196 25.44 -30.32 -20.10
CA THR A 196 25.83 -31.70 -20.43
C THR A 196 27.30 -31.87 -20.05
N ASP A 197 28.21 -31.77 -21.01
CA ASP A 197 29.65 -31.60 -20.78
C ASP A 197 30.09 -30.13 -20.88
N VAL A 198 29.28 -29.34 -21.59
CA VAL A 198 29.43 -27.90 -21.78
C VAL A 198 28.11 -27.23 -21.41
N ILE A 199 28.13 -25.91 -21.20
CA ILE A 199 26.91 -25.11 -21.03
C ILE A 199 26.09 -25.27 -22.31
N ALA A 200 24.90 -25.87 -22.18
CA ALA A 200 24.01 -26.14 -23.29
C ALA A 200 23.04 -24.98 -23.52
N GLY A 201 22.51 -24.40 -22.45
CA GLY A 201 21.59 -23.26 -22.48
C GLY A 201 21.49 -22.57 -21.11
N SER A 202 21.04 -21.33 -21.11
CA SER A 202 20.76 -20.58 -19.88
C SER A 202 19.58 -19.64 -20.07
N GLY A 203 18.87 -19.39 -18.97
CA GLY A 203 17.73 -18.50 -18.93
C GLY A 203 17.72 -17.70 -17.63
N SER A 204 17.06 -16.54 -17.64
CA SER A 204 16.90 -15.74 -16.43
C SER A 204 15.58 -15.00 -16.38
N ASP A 205 15.11 -14.78 -15.16
CA ASP A 205 14.00 -13.89 -14.86
C ASP A 205 14.24 -13.18 -13.52
N THR A 206 13.52 -12.09 -13.28
CA THR A 206 13.69 -11.23 -12.11
C THR A 206 12.49 -11.27 -11.18
N PHE A 207 12.77 -11.04 -9.90
CA PHE A 207 11.77 -10.89 -8.85
C PHE A 207 12.28 -9.94 -7.76
N GLU A 208 11.36 -9.42 -6.95
CA GLU A 208 11.65 -8.49 -5.86
C GLU A 208 11.52 -9.20 -4.52
N VAL A 209 12.55 -9.10 -3.68
CA VAL A 209 12.45 -9.45 -2.28
C VAL A 209 12.07 -8.21 -1.51
N ILE A 210 10.92 -8.25 -0.86
CA ILE A 210 10.46 -7.22 0.06
C ILE A 210 10.87 -7.60 1.47
N GLY A 211 11.37 -6.61 2.21
CA GLY A 211 11.62 -6.81 3.64
C GLY A 211 10.31 -7.10 4.35
N HIS A 212 10.38 -7.78 5.48
CA HIS A 212 9.35 -7.62 6.50
C HIS A 212 9.47 -6.17 7.01
N GLU A 213 8.91 -5.21 6.26
CA GLU A 213 8.79 -3.85 6.74
C GLU A 213 7.89 -3.92 7.96
N ALA A 214 8.48 -3.87 9.15
CA ALA A 214 7.74 -3.47 10.34
C ALA A 214 6.97 -2.21 9.95
N PRO A 215 5.66 -2.13 10.24
CA PRO A 215 4.81 -1.03 9.78
C PRO A 215 5.56 0.26 10.00
N SER A 216 5.87 0.96 8.88
CA SER A 216 6.80 2.07 8.89
C SER A 216 6.47 2.99 10.07
N TYR A 217 7.45 3.33 10.89
CA TYR A 217 7.24 4.19 12.07
C TYR A 217 6.49 5.48 11.71
N GLN A 218 6.61 5.93 10.46
CA GLN A 218 5.81 7.03 9.92
C GLN A 218 4.31 6.71 9.81
N GLN A 219 3.93 5.55 9.27
CA GLN A 219 2.52 5.14 9.20
C GLN A 219 1.90 5.02 10.59
N LEU A 220 2.63 4.44 11.54
CA LEU A 220 2.20 4.35 12.93
C LEU A 220 2.07 5.76 13.56
N ARG A 221 3.02 6.66 13.30
CA ARG A 221 2.96 8.06 13.77
C ARG A 221 1.76 8.81 13.20
N TYR A 222 1.46 8.68 11.90
CA TYR A 222 0.28 9.29 11.29
C TYR A 222 -1.01 8.72 11.88
N TYR A 223 -1.06 7.41 12.14
CA TYR A 223 -2.19 6.78 12.82
C TYR A 223 -2.40 7.35 14.23
N ILE A 224 -1.34 7.43 15.04
CA ILE A 224 -1.39 7.99 16.40
C ILE A 224 -1.83 9.46 16.38
N ILE A 225 -1.28 10.28 15.47
CA ILE A 225 -1.69 11.68 15.30
C ILE A 225 -3.16 11.78 14.91
N GLY A 226 -3.62 10.92 13.98
CA GLY A 226 -5.02 10.85 13.58
C GLY A 226 -5.95 10.51 14.75
N VAL A 227 -5.61 9.50 15.55
CA VAL A 227 -6.38 9.12 16.75
C VAL A 227 -6.40 10.27 17.76
N ALA A 228 -5.25 10.89 18.03
CA ALA A 228 -5.15 12.03 18.95
C ALA A 228 -6.02 13.22 18.50
N ALA A 229 -6.04 13.52 17.20
CA ALA A 229 -6.88 14.57 16.62
C ALA A 229 -8.38 14.28 16.80
N VAL A 230 -8.81 13.03 16.59
CA VAL A 230 -10.20 12.61 16.81
C VAL A 230 -10.60 12.75 18.28
N VAL A 231 -9.73 12.33 19.21
CA VAL A 231 -9.97 12.49 20.65
C VAL A 231 -10.07 13.97 21.04
N ALA A 232 -9.16 14.81 20.56
CA ALA A 232 -9.21 16.25 20.81
C ALA A 232 -10.51 16.88 20.30
N MET A 233 -10.99 16.48 19.12
CA MET A 233 -12.27 16.94 18.58
C MET A 233 -13.45 16.50 19.44
N LEU A 234 -13.47 15.27 19.95
CA LEU A 234 -14.52 14.80 20.85
C LEU A 234 -14.55 15.60 22.16
N ILE A 235 -13.38 15.93 22.72
CA ILE A 235 -13.27 16.77 23.92
C ILE A 235 -13.86 18.16 23.66
N ILE A 236 -13.51 18.79 22.54
CA ILE A 236 -14.05 20.11 22.16
C ILE A 236 -15.58 20.04 21.98
N ALA A 237 -16.10 18.99 21.35
CA ALA A 237 -17.53 18.78 21.20
C ALA A 237 -18.24 18.62 22.56
N ILE A 238 -17.66 17.88 23.50
CA ILE A 238 -18.21 17.73 24.85
C ILE A 238 -18.20 19.07 25.60
N LEU A 239 -17.09 19.82 25.54
CA LEU A 239 -16.95 21.12 26.19
C LEU A 239 -17.95 22.15 25.64
N THR A 240 -18.19 22.15 24.32
CA THR A 240 -19.17 23.06 23.70
C THR A 240 -20.60 22.72 24.11
N ILE A 241 -20.97 21.43 24.14
CA ILE A 241 -22.27 20.96 24.64
C ILE A 241 -22.46 21.36 26.12
N TYR A 242 -21.43 21.16 26.94
CA TYR A 242 -21.50 21.48 28.37
C TYR A 242 -21.64 22.99 28.60
N GLY A 243 -20.84 23.80 27.90
CA GLY A 243 -20.92 25.26 27.96
C GLY A 243 -22.30 25.79 27.56
N HIS A 244 -22.90 25.23 26.52
CA HIS A 244 -24.25 25.63 26.08
C HIS A 244 -25.32 25.30 27.13
N GLY A 245 -25.21 24.15 27.79
CA GLY A 245 -26.09 23.76 28.90
C GLY A 245 -26.03 24.73 30.08
N VAL A 246 -24.83 25.17 30.45
CA VAL A 246 -24.62 26.14 31.55
C VAL A 246 -25.23 27.50 31.20
N ILE A 247 -25.02 28.00 29.99
CA ILE A 247 -25.59 29.29 29.54
C ILE A 247 -27.12 29.24 29.57
N LYS A 248 -27.73 28.14 29.12
CA LYS A 248 -29.18 27.98 29.11
C LYS A 248 -29.76 27.95 30.53
N LYS A 249 -29.11 27.24 31.46
CA LYS A 249 -29.51 27.24 32.88
C LYS A 249 -29.42 28.63 33.50
N LYS A 250 -28.36 29.39 33.21
CA LYS A 250 -28.23 30.78 33.70
C LYS A 250 -29.38 31.67 33.20
N LYS A 251 -29.78 31.54 31.93
CA LYS A 251 -30.95 32.27 31.39
C LYS A 251 -32.25 31.88 32.09
N GLN A 252 -32.50 30.58 32.29
CA GLN A 252 -33.71 30.12 32.99
C GLN A 252 -33.77 30.60 34.45
N ILE A 253 -32.63 30.60 35.16
CA ILE A 253 -32.57 31.12 36.53
C ILE A 253 -32.80 32.63 36.56
N ALA A 254 -32.27 33.38 35.58
CA ALA A 254 -32.50 34.81 35.46
C ALA A 254 -33.99 35.11 35.20
N GLU A 255 -34.62 34.41 34.25
CA GLU A 255 -36.06 34.54 33.97
C GLU A 255 -36.93 34.16 35.18
N LEU A 256 -36.58 33.09 35.92
CA LEU A 256 -37.28 32.70 37.14
C LEU A 256 -37.14 33.75 38.26
N LYS A 257 -35.95 34.34 38.41
CA LYS A 257 -35.73 35.43 39.38
C LYS A 257 -36.51 36.69 39.02
N GLU A 258 -36.69 36.98 37.74
CA GLU A 258 -37.46 38.11 37.25
C GLU A 258 -38.97 37.91 37.40
N LYS A 259 -39.48 36.69 37.17
CA LYS A 259 -40.91 36.36 37.31
C LYS A 259 -41.37 36.14 38.76
N ALA A 260 -40.49 35.68 39.64
CA ALA A 260 -40.81 35.43 41.04
C ALA A 260 -41.41 36.63 41.82
N PRO A 261 -40.91 37.88 41.70
CA PRO A 261 -41.52 39.03 42.37
C PRO A 261 -42.90 39.39 41.81
N LEU A 262 -43.12 39.22 40.49
CA LEU A 262 -44.41 39.46 39.84
C LEU A 262 -45.48 38.47 40.33
N GLU A 263 -45.18 37.17 40.34
CA GLU A 263 -46.13 36.15 40.83
C GLU A 263 -46.42 36.30 42.34
N ARG A 264 -45.42 36.69 43.14
CA ARG A 264 -45.61 36.98 44.56
C ARG A 264 -46.48 38.21 44.79
N GLY A 265 -46.32 39.24 43.96
CA GLY A 265 -47.15 40.45 43.97
C GLY A 265 -48.62 40.11 43.67
N GLU A 266 -48.89 39.42 42.56
CA GLU A 266 -50.25 38.99 42.19
C GLU A 266 -50.91 38.14 43.29
N LYS A 267 -50.15 37.26 43.94
CA LYS A 267 -50.68 36.43 45.03
C LYS A 267 -51.10 37.28 46.24
N LEU A 268 -50.29 38.26 46.63
CA LEU A 268 -50.61 39.18 47.73
C LEU A 268 -51.81 40.07 47.39
N GLU A 269 -51.95 40.50 46.14
CA GLU A 269 -53.14 41.25 45.70
C GLU A 269 -54.42 40.40 45.79
N ARG A 270 -54.35 39.12 45.41
CA ARG A 270 -55.48 38.18 45.59
C ARG A 270 -55.81 37.93 47.06
N GLU A 271 -54.79 37.80 47.92
CA GLU A 271 -54.97 37.67 49.37
C GLU A 271 -55.62 38.93 49.97
N LEU A 272 -55.18 40.12 49.55
CA LEU A 272 -55.77 41.40 49.99
C LEU A 272 -57.25 41.51 49.60
N LYS A 273 -57.58 41.12 48.36
CA LYS A 273 -58.96 41.11 47.88
C LYS A 273 -59.85 40.13 48.65
N ALA A 274 -59.35 38.91 48.89
CA ALA A 274 -60.08 37.91 49.68
C ALA A 274 -60.30 38.38 51.13
N LEU A 275 -59.32 39.08 51.71
CA LEU A 275 -59.42 39.67 53.04
C LEU A 275 -60.48 40.78 53.10
N GLU A 276 -60.55 41.65 52.08
CA GLU A 276 -61.60 42.66 51.93
C GLU A 276 -63.00 42.04 51.83
N ASP A 277 -63.15 41.00 51.02
CA ASP A 277 -64.42 40.31 50.82
C ASP A 277 -64.89 39.61 52.11
N ALA A 278 -63.97 39.01 52.87
CA ALA A 278 -64.24 38.39 54.15
C ALA A 278 -64.70 39.41 55.22
N TYR A 279 -64.06 40.60 55.25
CA TYR A 279 -64.47 41.69 56.15
C TYR A 279 -65.85 42.24 55.80
N LYS A 280 -66.11 42.51 54.51
CA LYS A 280 -67.43 42.99 54.04
C LYS A 280 -68.55 42.02 54.37
N SER A 281 -68.25 40.72 54.35
CA SER A 281 -69.21 39.65 54.67
C SER A 281 -69.39 39.43 56.18
N GLY A 282 -68.67 40.14 57.05
CA GLY A 282 -68.77 40.04 58.50
C GLY A 282 -68.05 38.82 59.12
N PHE A 283 -67.23 38.10 58.35
CA PHE A 283 -66.51 36.92 58.84
C PHE A 283 -65.31 37.25 59.76
N ILE A 284 -64.84 38.50 59.74
CA ILE A 284 -63.70 38.96 60.55
C ILE A 284 -63.97 40.33 61.20
N SER A 285 -63.38 40.57 62.36
CA SER A 285 -63.47 41.86 63.06
C SER A 285 -62.66 42.94 62.35
N LYS A 286 -63.08 44.21 62.48
CA LYS A 286 -62.39 45.37 61.90
C LYS A 286 -60.92 45.46 62.32
N GLU A 287 -60.63 45.15 63.58
CA GLU A 287 -59.28 45.18 64.13
C GLU A 287 -58.38 44.11 63.49
N SER A 288 -58.91 42.90 63.25
CA SER A 288 -58.20 41.83 62.55
C SER A 288 -57.96 42.16 61.07
N TYR A 289 -58.95 42.78 60.43
CA TYR A 289 -58.86 43.25 59.05
C TYR A 289 -57.74 44.29 58.88
N GLU A 290 -57.76 45.38 59.66
CA GLU A 290 -56.76 46.45 59.58
C GLU A 290 -55.34 45.93 59.83
N LYS A 291 -55.17 45.02 60.80
CA LYS A 291 -53.88 44.42 61.13
C LYS A 291 -53.32 43.56 59.99
N GLU A 292 -54.12 42.66 59.42
CA GLU A 292 -53.65 41.77 58.35
C GLU A 292 -53.50 42.52 57.02
N ARG A 293 -54.38 43.49 56.75
CA ARG A 293 -54.26 44.40 55.60
C ARG A 293 -52.93 45.14 55.62
N LYS A 294 -52.60 45.80 56.74
CA LYS A 294 -51.32 46.52 56.89
C LYS A 294 -50.11 45.60 56.65
N ARG A 295 -50.17 44.36 57.14
CA ARG A 295 -49.12 43.35 56.93
C ARG A 295 -48.97 42.95 55.46
N ILE A 296 -50.07 42.81 54.72
CA ILE A 296 -50.06 42.49 53.28
C ILE A 296 -49.59 43.69 52.47
N GLU A 297 -50.03 44.91 52.80
CA GLU A 297 -49.60 46.15 52.14
C GLU A 297 -48.10 46.42 52.35
N GLU A 298 -47.58 46.24 53.56
CA GLU A 298 -46.13 46.33 53.83
C GLU A 298 -45.33 45.33 52.99
N ARG A 299 -45.83 44.09 52.82
CA ARG A 299 -45.19 43.08 51.94
C ARG A 299 -45.25 43.45 50.47
N LEU A 300 -46.33 44.06 50.01
CA LEU A 300 -46.47 44.59 48.65
C LEU A 300 -45.53 45.77 48.41
N GLU A 301 -45.35 46.65 49.40
CA GLU A 301 -44.43 47.79 49.30
C GLU A 301 -42.96 47.32 49.23
N VAL A 302 -42.61 46.29 49.99
CA VAL A 302 -41.27 45.66 49.94
C VAL A 302 -40.99 44.99 48.59
N LEU A 303 -42.02 44.48 47.89
CA LEU A 303 -41.85 43.89 46.55
C LEU A 303 -41.77 44.93 45.42
N LYS A 304 -42.20 46.18 45.68
CA LYS A 304 -42.15 47.29 44.72
C LYS A 304 -40.85 48.11 44.78
N LYS A 305 -40.09 48.01 45.87
CA LYS A 305 -38.77 48.62 46.05
C LYS A 305 -37.68 47.70 45.51
#